data_AF-A0A3M2A144-F1
#
_entry.id   AF-A0A3M2A144-F1
#
_cell.length_a   1.000
_cell.length_b   1.000
_cell.length_c   1.000
_cell.angle_alpha   90.00
_cell.angle_beta   90.00
_cell.angle_gamma   90.00
#
_symmetry.space_group_name_H-M   'P 1'
#
loop_
_entity.id
_entity.type
_entity.pdbx_description
1 polymer ?
#
loop_
_entity_poly.entity_id
_entity_poly.type
_entity_poly.pdbx_seq_one_letter_code
_entity_poly.pdbx_strand_id
1 'polypeptide(L)'
;MGLPVLTAEDGRFPDYVVLPHSQSPTTNSDREITAVIQQLPTHMGWESASLTAVLRRSACSQSKPAHHSSHLPQKNISNTSCLNSKLAKGETISPLPSPSTVTVRVYAPLALAMLRTGQATTGRIWLLLRYLDTDGRGWVTVEQARNWLTDKTSIWRVCGWRQLRNLLRQGEGVFWHRGNGRLWLCAIPKVAAALGVTQLTGRPIALPVSVLTAGIGTVRAHFYATFHSSRTASQQTRHKPIARETIAAITHLPERTQRHYEHKAGVRTQRNFAIGKKVNSVSAHEIAWERGTAVFELKDFLGKHGQQGSTYWAWQLPNSYVGPHKQTGRGRQKRMNRELADLFMQGMTGNGRSAHTPPPPYTTRRYYANGRLAAKACTRRAANELYWTVPYKNGRLRLWYFLETK
;
A
#
# COMPACT_ATOMS: atom_id res chain seq x y z
N MET A 1 -40.35 34.67 -26.79
CA MET A 1 -40.03 33.25 -27.06
C MET A 1 -40.38 32.46 -25.82
N GLY A 2 -41.54 31.79 -25.85
CA GLY A 2 -42.16 31.15 -24.68
C GLY A 2 -41.64 29.73 -24.45
N LEU A 3 -41.39 29.40 -23.19
CA LEU A 3 -41.11 28.05 -22.72
C LEU A 3 -42.44 27.32 -22.43
N PRO A 4 -42.59 26.04 -22.78
CA PRO A 4 -43.79 25.29 -22.43
C PRO A 4 -43.71 24.73 -21.00
N VAL A 5 -44.82 24.88 -20.30
CA VAL A 5 -45.16 24.27 -19.01
C VAL A 5 -45.51 22.80 -19.26
N LEU A 6 -44.88 21.88 -18.52
CA LEU A 6 -45.28 20.46 -18.47
C LEU A 6 -46.14 20.24 -17.23
N THR A 7 -47.43 20.02 -17.44
CA THR A 7 -48.38 19.53 -16.45
C THR A 7 -48.29 18.01 -16.32
N ALA A 8 -48.39 17.55 -15.08
CA ALA A 8 -48.45 16.15 -14.71
C ALA A 8 -49.80 15.53 -15.09
N GLU A 9 -49.78 14.36 -15.72
CA GLU A 9 -50.96 13.50 -15.84
C GLU A 9 -50.65 12.07 -15.37
N ASP A 10 -51.67 11.52 -14.74
CA ASP A 10 -51.81 10.20 -14.15
C ASP A 10 -51.54 9.06 -15.13
N GLY A 11 -50.78 8.06 -14.69
CA GLY A 11 -50.50 6.84 -15.44
C GLY A 11 -50.54 5.62 -14.55
N ARG A 12 -51.69 4.93 -14.54
CA ARG A 12 -51.97 3.65 -13.89
C ARG A 12 -50.88 2.61 -14.22
N PHE A 13 -50.41 1.90 -13.19
CA PHE A 13 -49.56 0.72 -13.34
C PHE A 13 -50.38 -0.47 -13.89
N PRO A 14 -49.93 -1.18 -14.93
CA PRO A 14 -50.56 -2.41 -15.36
C PRO A 14 -50.17 -3.59 -14.45
N ASP A 15 -51.11 -4.51 -14.31
CA ASP A 15 -51.05 -5.74 -13.53
C ASP A 15 -49.82 -6.61 -13.84
N TYR A 16 -49.16 -7.09 -12.78
CA TYR A 16 -48.09 -8.07 -12.87
C TYR A 16 -48.66 -9.45 -13.22
N VAL A 17 -48.28 -9.95 -14.40
CA VAL A 17 -48.48 -11.34 -14.82
C VAL A 17 -47.62 -12.27 -13.94
N VAL A 18 -48.29 -13.22 -13.27
CA VAL A 18 -47.67 -14.30 -12.51
C VAL A 18 -47.08 -15.33 -13.48
N LEU A 19 -45.76 -15.48 -13.49
CA LEU A 19 -45.06 -16.56 -14.21
C LEU A 19 -45.03 -17.85 -13.39
N PRO A 20 -45.31 -19.02 -14.00
CA PRO A 20 -45.32 -20.30 -13.30
C PRO A 20 -43.90 -20.80 -12.97
N HIS A 21 -43.79 -21.50 -11.84
CA HIS A 21 -42.57 -22.13 -11.33
C HIS A 21 -42.04 -23.21 -12.29
N SER A 22 -40.80 -23.03 -12.76
CA SER A 22 -40.06 -24.04 -13.53
C SER A 22 -39.54 -25.13 -12.60
N GLN A 23 -39.99 -26.36 -12.86
CA GLN A 23 -39.48 -27.59 -12.26
C GLN A 23 -38.05 -27.88 -12.77
N SER A 24 -37.17 -28.32 -11.87
CA SER A 24 -35.80 -28.72 -12.17
C SER A 24 -35.73 -30.16 -12.73
N PRO A 25 -35.12 -30.41 -13.91
CA PRO A 25 -34.91 -31.76 -14.40
C PRO A 25 -33.64 -32.37 -13.78
N THR A 26 -33.81 -33.44 -13.02
CA THR A 26 -32.74 -34.29 -12.50
C THR A 26 -32.41 -35.44 -13.46
N THR A 27 -31.12 -35.75 -13.59
CA THR A 27 -30.49 -37.04 -13.95
C THR A 27 -30.24 -37.47 -15.41
N ASN A 28 -30.69 -36.76 -16.45
CA ASN A 28 -30.35 -37.16 -17.84
C ASN A 28 -29.15 -36.42 -18.47
N SER A 29 -28.74 -35.26 -17.91
CA SER A 29 -27.65 -34.43 -18.46
C SER A 29 -26.25 -35.05 -18.36
N ASP A 30 -25.99 -35.82 -17.31
CA ASP A 30 -24.62 -36.29 -17.02
C ASP A 30 -24.19 -37.43 -17.94
N ARG A 31 -25.15 -38.23 -18.44
CA ARG A 31 -24.88 -39.29 -19.41
C ARG A 31 -24.58 -38.74 -20.81
N GLU A 32 -25.28 -37.68 -21.21
CA GLU A 32 -25.03 -37.01 -22.50
C GLU A 32 -23.67 -36.30 -22.54
N ILE A 33 -23.28 -35.62 -21.45
CA ILE A 33 -21.97 -34.96 -21.35
C ILE A 33 -20.83 -35.98 -21.42
N THR A 34 -20.99 -37.14 -20.79
CA THR A 34 -19.98 -38.20 -20.82
C THR A 34 -19.80 -38.79 -22.22
N ALA A 35 -20.89 -38.96 -22.97
CA ALA A 35 -20.85 -39.44 -24.35
C ALA A 35 -20.18 -38.43 -25.30
N VAL A 36 -20.46 -37.13 -25.14
CA VAL A 36 -19.84 -36.06 -25.94
C VAL A 36 -18.33 -35.96 -25.68
N ILE A 37 -17.88 -36.12 -24.43
CA ILE A 37 -16.45 -36.09 -24.08
C ILE A 37 -15.69 -37.28 -24.68
N GLN A 38 -16.33 -38.45 -24.83
CA GLN A 38 -15.73 -39.63 -25.45
C GLN A 38 -15.58 -39.51 -26.97
N GLN A 39 -16.41 -38.71 -27.63
CA GLN A 39 -16.36 -38.48 -29.08
C GLN A 39 -15.37 -37.38 -29.50
N LEU A 40 -14.72 -36.69 -28.55
CA LEU A 40 -13.72 -35.65 -28.86
C LEU A 40 -12.43 -36.26 -29.47
N PRO A 41 -11.85 -35.63 -30.53
CA PRO A 41 -10.59 -36.06 -31.14
C PRO A 41 -9.44 -36.23 -30.13
N THR A 42 -8.42 -37.03 -30.47
CA THR A 42 -7.26 -37.28 -29.58
C THR A 42 -6.47 -36.01 -29.26
N HIS A 43 -6.52 -35.01 -30.13
CA HIS A 43 -5.95 -33.69 -29.97
C HIS A 43 -6.84 -32.67 -30.70
N MET A 44 -7.14 -31.51 -30.08
CA MET A 44 -7.96 -30.46 -30.71
C MET A 44 -7.12 -29.36 -31.38
N GLY A 45 -5.84 -29.64 -31.66
CA GLY A 45 -4.87 -28.58 -32.01
C GLY A 45 -4.67 -27.59 -30.86
N TRP A 46 -3.67 -26.71 -31.02
CA TRP A 46 -3.27 -25.68 -30.04
C TRP A 46 -2.95 -26.24 -28.64
N GLU A 47 -1.86 -27.03 -28.54
CA GLU A 47 -1.24 -27.48 -27.28
C GLU A 47 -2.22 -28.02 -26.20
N SER A 48 -3.40 -28.52 -26.60
CA SER A 48 -4.52 -28.88 -25.73
C SER A 48 -4.45 -30.31 -25.17
N ALA A 49 -3.33 -31.01 -25.34
CA ALA A 49 -3.18 -32.41 -24.88
C ALA A 49 -3.42 -32.56 -23.36
N SER A 50 -2.98 -31.58 -22.57
CA SER A 50 -3.17 -31.54 -21.13
C SER A 50 -4.63 -31.33 -20.73
N LEU A 51 -5.36 -30.46 -21.44
CA LEU A 51 -6.77 -30.15 -21.15
C LEU A 51 -7.68 -31.32 -21.53
N THR A 52 -7.44 -31.96 -22.67
CA THR A 52 -8.15 -33.19 -23.08
C THR A 52 -7.87 -34.35 -22.13
N ALA A 53 -6.65 -34.47 -21.59
CA ALA A 53 -6.32 -35.48 -20.58
C ALA A 53 -7.04 -35.23 -19.24
N VAL A 54 -7.21 -33.97 -18.83
CA VAL A 54 -7.95 -33.61 -17.61
C VAL A 54 -9.44 -33.94 -17.75
N LEU A 55 -10.06 -33.57 -18.88
CA LEU A 55 -11.48 -33.85 -19.14
C LEU A 55 -11.80 -35.35 -19.18
N ARG A 56 -10.92 -36.16 -19.81
CA ARG A 56 -11.07 -37.63 -19.80
C ARG A 56 -10.87 -38.23 -18.40
N ARG A 57 -9.92 -37.70 -17.62
CA ARG A 57 -9.65 -38.18 -16.25
C ARG A 57 -10.81 -37.85 -15.29
N SER A 58 -11.48 -36.70 -15.45
CA SER A 58 -12.67 -36.35 -14.68
C SER A 58 -13.88 -37.21 -15.04
N ALA A 59 -14.03 -37.60 -16.31
CA ALA A 59 -15.11 -38.51 -16.73
C ALA A 59 -14.92 -39.93 -16.17
N CYS A 60 -13.70 -40.46 -16.13
CA CYS A 60 -13.40 -41.77 -15.54
C CYS A 60 -13.57 -41.86 -14.02
N SER A 61 -13.50 -40.73 -13.30
CA SER A 61 -13.56 -40.73 -11.82
C SER A 61 -14.98 -40.75 -11.26
N GLN A 62 -16.00 -40.59 -12.10
CA GLN A 62 -17.42 -40.60 -11.69
C GLN A 62 -18.08 -41.99 -11.74
N SER A 63 -17.38 -43.04 -12.20
CA SER A 63 -17.98 -44.37 -12.42
C SER A 63 -17.46 -45.47 -11.47
N LYS A 64 -17.20 -45.18 -10.19
CA LYS A 64 -16.90 -46.22 -9.19
C LYS A 64 -17.97 -46.30 -8.09
N PRO A 65 -18.66 -47.45 -7.93
CA PRO A 65 -19.59 -47.66 -6.83
C PRO A 65 -18.83 -47.88 -5.52
N ALA A 66 -19.39 -47.35 -4.43
CA ALA A 66 -18.86 -47.46 -3.08
C ALA A 66 -19.04 -48.87 -2.52
N HIS A 67 -17.95 -49.46 -1.99
CA HIS A 67 -18.01 -50.59 -1.08
C HIS A 67 -17.33 -50.24 0.24
N HIS A 68 -18.06 -50.51 1.32
CA HIS A 68 -17.66 -50.47 2.73
C HIS A 68 -16.37 -51.25 3.02
N SER A 69 -15.51 -50.74 3.89
CA SER A 69 -15.23 -51.38 5.19
C SER A 69 -14.24 -50.62 6.07
N SER A 70 -14.54 -50.70 7.36
CA SER A 70 -13.83 -50.26 8.57
C SER A 70 -12.49 -50.96 8.80
N HIS A 71 -11.50 -50.26 9.36
CA HIS A 71 -10.71 -50.71 10.53
C HIS A 71 -9.74 -49.64 11.04
N LEU A 72 -9.82 -49.36 12.35
CA LEU A 72 -8.82 -48.65 13.17
C LEU A 72 -7.64 -49.58 13.49
N PRO A 73 -6.49 -49.02 13.90
CA PRO A 73 -5.88 -49.53 15.12
C PRO A 73 -5.51 -48.43 16.12
N GLN A 74 -5.92 -48.68 17.37
CA GLN A 74 -5.49 -48.03 18.59
C GLN A 74 -4.01 -48.30 18.86
N LYS A 75 -3.29 -47.30 19.39
CA LYS A 75 -2.02 -47.52 20.10
C LYS A 75 -2.13 -46.93 21.50
N ASN A 76 -2.17 -47.86 22.46
CA ASN A 76 -1.99 -47.66 23.89
C ASN A 76 -0.57 -47.20 24.19
N ILE A 77 -0.41 -46.17 25.02
CA ILE A 77 0.72 -46.04 25.94
C ILE A 77 0.17 -45.45 27.24
N SER A 78 0.26 -46.23 28.31
CA SER A 78 -0.03 -45.83 29.68
C SER A 78 1.26 -45.85 30.51
N ASN A 79 1.26 -44.97 31.54
CA ASN A 79 2.10 -44.95 32.74
C ASN A 79 3.47 -44.26 32.56
N THR A 80 3.96 -43.41 33.48
CA THR A 80 3.86 -43.45 34.94
C THR A 80 4.06 -42.05 35.56
N SER A 81 3.56 -41.88 36.78
CA SER A 81 3.56 -40.66 37.60
C SER A 81 4.93 -40.22 38.12
N CYS A 82 5.07 -38.95 38.51
CA CYS A 82 5.54 -38.59 39.85
C CYS A 82 5.25 -37.12 40.20
N LEU A 83 4.68 -36.96 41.41
CA LEU A 83 4.52 -35.71 42.14
C LEU A 83 5.86 -35.00 42.32
N ASN A 84 5.87 -33.68 42.21
CA ASN A 84 6.57 -32.82 43.15
C ASN A 84 5.96 -31.42 43.17
N SER A 85 5.21 -31.17 44.23
CA SER A 85 4.77 -29.87 44.70
C SER A 85 5.97 -29.02 45.08
N LYS A 86 6.25 -27.96 44.31
CA LYS A 86 7.04 -26.81 44.77
C LYS A 86 6.19 -25.55 44.70
N LEU A 87 5.72 -25.15 45.87
CA LEU A 87 5.28 -23.81 46.21
C LEU A 87 6.37 -22.81 45.78
N ALA A 88 6.07 -21.96 44.80
CA ALA A 88 6.93 -20.84 44.43
C ALA A 88 6.09 -19.59 44.16
N LYS A 89 6.21 -18.66 45.11
CA LYS A 89 6.21 -17.19 44.99
C LYS A 89 5.50 -16.55 43.79
N GLY A 90 4.58 -15.66 44.14
CA GLY A 90 3.81 -14.78 43.26
C GLY A 90 4.55 -14.32 42.02
N GLU A 91 4.10 -14.85 40.88
CA GLU A 91 4.34 -14.26 39.57
C GLU A 91 3.51 -12.98 39.48
N THR A 92 4.19 -11.85 39.61
CA THR A 92 3.69 -10.55 39.20
C THR A 92 3.29 -10.63 37.73
N ILE A 93 1.99 -10.74 37.46
CA ILE A 93 1.40 -10.70 36.13
C ILE A 93 1.85 -9.39 35.48
N SER A 94 2.80 -9.48 34.54
CA SER A 94 3.23 -8.33 33.74
C SER A 94 2.00 -7.77 33.02
N PRO A 95 1.71 -6.46 33.12
CA PRO A 95 0.55 -5.89 32.46
C PRO A 95 0.65 -6.12 30.95
N LEU A 96 -0.43 -6.65 30.36
CA LEU A 96 -0.54 -6.86 28.91
C LEU A 96 -0.05 -5.60 28.18
N PRO A 97 0.82 -5.72 27.16
CA PRO A 97 1.32 -4.57 26.44
C PRO A 97 0.16 -3.79 25.83
N SER A 98 0.02 -2.53 26.22
CA SER A 98 -0.98 -1.64 25.66
C SER A 98 -0.77 -1.51 24.15
N PRO A 99 -1.85 -1.44 23.34
CA PRO A 99 -1.81 -1.52 21.88
C PRO A 99 -1.02 -0.37 21.19
N SER A 100 -0.54 0.62 21.96
CA SER A 100 0.28 1.74 21.49
C SER A 100 1.75 1.37 21.26
N THR A 101 2.26 0.32 21.91
CA THR A 101 3.67 -0.10 21.78
C THR A 101 3.89 -1.11 20.66
N VAL A 102 2.83 -1.82 20.26
CA VAL A 102 2.93 -2.88 19.25
C VAL A 102 2.79 -2.31 17.84
N THR A 103 3.59 -2.83 16.91
CA THR A 103 3.65 -2.32 15.53
C THR A 103 3.59 -3.45 14.49
N VAL A 104 2.95 -3.16 13.36
CA VAL A 104 2.90 -4.01 12.17
C VAL A 104 3.84 -3.45 11.11
N ARG A 105 4.59 -4.34 10.47
CA ARG A 105 5.47 -3.99 9.36
C ARG A 105 4.66 -3.71 8.09
N VAL A 106 4.75 -2.49 7.56
CA VAL A 106 4.01 -2.07 6.35
C VAL A 106 4.97 -1.50 5.31
N TYR A 107 4.71 -1.78 4.04
CA TYR A 107 5.44 -1.25 2.88
C TYR A 107 4.66 -0.08 2.27
N ALA A 108 5.34 1.02 1.97
CA ALA A 108 4.67 2.21 1.44
C ALA A 108 3.95 1.98 0.10
N PRO A 109 4.54 1.32 -0.91
CA PRO A 109 3.82 1.03 -2.16
C PRO A 109 2.55 0.20 -1.94
N LEU A 110 2.58 -0.74 -0.99
CA LEU A 110 1.43 -1.58 -0.67
C LEU A 110 0.31 -0.75 -0.02
N ALA A 111 0.63 0.09 0.97
CA ALA A 111 -0.34 0.95 1.63
C ALA A 111 -0.95 1.99 0.66
N LEU A 112 -0.13 2.56 -0.22
CA LEU A 112 -0.61 3.47 -1.28
C LEU A 112 -1.50 2.74 -2.28
N ALA A 113 -1.18 1.50 -2.65
CA ALA A 113 -2.03 0.72 -3.55
C ALA A 113 -3.38 0.38 -2.92
N MET A 114 -3.42 0.07 -1.61
CA MET A 114 -4.67 -0.10 -0.85
C MET A 114 -5.50 1.20 -0.84
N LEU A 115 -4.87 2.37 -0.78
CA LEU A 115 -5.58 3.65 -0.89
C LEU A 115 -6.14 3.88 -2.29
N ARG A 116 -5.29 3.71 -3.32
CA ARG A 116 -5.63 3.93 -4.72
C ARG A 116 -6.80 3.05 -5.18
N THR A 117 -6.83 1.80 -4.73
CA THR A 117 -7.88 0.83 -5.09
C THR A 117 -9.11 0.89 -4.17
N GLY A 118 -9.17 1.83 -3.21
CA GLY A 118 -10.26 1.91 -2.24
C GLY A 118 -10.30 0.75 -1.22
N GLN A 119 -9.30 -0.11 -1.21
CA GLN A 119 -9.21 -1.32 -0.37
C GLN A 119 -8.60 -1.07 1.03
N ALA A 120 -8.46 0.18 1.47
CA ALA A 120 -7.87 0.50 2.77
C ALA A 120 -8.57 -0.17 3.96
N THR A 121 -9.92 -0.28 3.93
CA THR A 121 -10.68 -0.92 5.01
C THR A 121 -10.41 -2.42 5.06
N THR A 122 -10.38 -3.09 3.92
CA THR A 122 -10.12 -4.52 3.77
C THR A 122 -8.66 -4.85 4.09
N GLY A 123 -7.72 -4.05 3.58
CA GLY A 123 -6.29 -4.17 3.84
C GLY A 123 -5.95 -3.97 5.32
N ARG A 124 -6.68 -3.10 6.04
CA ARG A 124 -6.60 -2.97 7.50
C ARG A 124 -6.93 -4.27 8.22
N ILE A 125 -8.01 -4.95 7.82
CA ILE A 125 -8.39 -6.26 8.38
C ILE A 125 -7.27 -7.27 8.13
N TRP A 126 -6.75 -7.34 6.90
CA TRP A 126 -5.64 -8.24 6.57
C TRP A 126 -4.39 -7.99 7.43
N LEU A 127 -3.98 -6.74 7.62
CA LEU A 127 -2.85 -6.40 8.48
C LEU A 127 -3.08 -6.83 9.94
N LEU A 128 -4.30 -6.64 10.46
CA LEU A 128 -4.65 -7.06 11.82
C LEU A 128 -4.64 -8.59 11.95
N LEU A 129 -5.27 -9.33 11.02
CA LEU A 129 -5.29 -10.80 11.06
C LEU A 129 -3.88 -11.39 10.98
N ARG A 130 -3.01 -10.81 10.15
CA ARG A 130 -1.60 -11.22 10.08
C ARG A 130 -0.81 -10.94 11.35
N TYR A 131 -1.17 -9.88 12.06
CA TYR A 131 -0.55 -9.55 13.34
C TYR A 131 -1.04 -10.49 14.46
N LEU A 132 -2.33 -10.87 14.43
CA LEU A 132 -2.95 -11.78 15.39
C LEU A 132 -2.58 -13.25 15.17
N ASP A 133 -2.13 -13.63 13.97
CA ASP A 133 -1.53 -14.95 13.69
C ASP A 133 -0.09 -15.01 14.26
N THR A 134 0.01 -15.13 15.59
CA THR A 134 1.28 -15.17 16.32
C THR A 134 2.15 -16.37 15.93
N ASP A 135 1.51 -17.47 15.54
CA ASP A 135 2.18 -18.72 15.18
C ASP A 135 2.68 -18.71 13.72
N GLY A 136 2.29 -17.70 12.94
CA GLY A 136 2.67 -17.56 11.53
C GLY A 136 2.13 -18.68 10.63
N ARG A 137 0.96 -19.24 10.98
CA ARG A 137 0.31 -20.34 10.26
C ARG A 137 -0.09 -19.94 8.83
N GLY A 138 -0.29 -18.65 8.58
CA GLY A 138 -0.80 -18.13 7.32
C GLY A 138 -2.30 -18.34 7.16
N TRP A 139 -3.02 -18.71 8.23
CA TRP A 139 -4.48 -18.82 8.22
C TRP A 139 -5.06 -18.60 9.62
N VAL A 140 -6.33 -18.17 9.67
CA VAL A 140 -7.11 -18.00 10.91
C VAL A 140 -8.53 -18.52 10.69
N THR A 141 -9.24 -18.98 11.73
CA THR A 141 -10.65 -19.35 11.55
C THR A 141 -11.53 -18.11 11.44
N VAL A 142 -12.67 -18.24 10.76
CA VAL A 142 -13.66 -17.15 10.66
C VAL A 142 -14.18 -16.76 12.04
N GLU A 143 -14.33 -17.72 12.95
CA GLU A 143 -14.76 -17.50 14.33
C GLU A 143 -13.71 -16.73 15.14
N GLN A 144 -12.42 -17.10 15.01
CA GLN A 144 -11.33 -16.34 15.62
C GLN A 144 -11.33 -14.88 15.13
N ALA A 145 -11.39 -14.68 13.80
CA ALA A 145 -11.47 -13.34 13.22
C ALA A 145 -12.69 -12.55 13.72
N ARG A 146 -13.85 -13.21 13.87
CA ARG A 146 -15.06 -12.61 14.44
C ARG A 146 -14.85 -12.17 15.89
N ASN A 147 -14.35 -13.07 16.73
CA ASN A 147 -14.14 -12.81 18.16
C ASN A 147 -13.15 -11.64 18.34
N TRP A 148 -12.02 -11.67 17.63
CA TRP A 148 -11.03 -10.60 17.73
C TRP A 148 -11.53 -9.25 17.20
N LEU A 149 -12.22 -9.20 16.07
CA LEU A 149 -12.46 -7.93 15.37
C LEU A 149 -13.84 -7.33 15.60
N THR A 150 -14.77 -8.07 16.21
CA THR A 150 -16.18 -7.63 16.36
C THR A 150 -16.71 -7.64 17.78
N ASP A 151 -16.13 -8.43 18.67
CA ASP A 151 -16.54 -8.47 20.08
C ASP A 151 -16.35 -7.11 20.74
N LYS A 152 -17.35 -6.65 21.49
CA LYS A 152 -17.35 -5.38 22.24
C LYS A 152 -16.23 -5.34 23.29
N THR A 153 -15.86 -6.49 23.84
CA THR A 153 -14.81 -6.61 24.85
C THR A 153 -13.40 -6.66 24.26
N SER A 154 -13.28 -6.91 22.95
CA SER A 154 -11.99 -7.04 22.29
C SER A 154 -11.33 -5.67 22.09
N ILE A 155 -10.06 -5.57 22.51
CA ILE A 155 -9.20 -4.40 22.25
C ILE A 155 -8.89 -4.21 20.75
N TRP A 156 -9.12 -5.23 19.92
CA TRP A 156 -8.91 -5.21 18.47
C TRP A 156 -10.19 -4.94 17.68
N ARG A 157 -11.29 -4.59 18.37
CA ARG A 157 -12.57 -4.33 17.73
C ARG A 157 -12.46 -3.19 16.72
N VAL A 158 -12.94 -3.45 15.51
CA VAL A 158 -12.91 -2.47 14.40
C VAL A 158 -14.24 -2.25 13.71
N CYS A 159 -15.15 -3.24 13.76
CA CYS A 159 -16.48 -3.13 13.13
C CYS A 159 -17.44 -4.21 13.67
N GLY A 160 -18.73 -4.12 13.32
CA GLY A 160 -19.70 -5.17 13.64
C GLY A 160 -19.61 -6.38 12.69
N TRP A 161 -20.21 -7.51 13.08
CA TRP A 161 -20.17 -8.76 12.32
C TRP A 161 -20.69 -8.65 10.88
N ARG A 162 -21.80 -7.92 10.65
CA ARG A 162 -22.33 -7.68 9.30
C ARG A 162 -21.28 -7.00 8.41
N GLN A 163 -20.60 -5.98 8.93
CA GLN A 163 -19.57 -5.28 8.20
C GLN A 163 -18.34 -6.17 7.97
N LEU A 164 -17.92 -6.94 8.98
CA LEU A 164 -16.82 -7.88 8.81
C LEU A 164 -17.11 -8.89 7.71
N ARG A 165 -18.31 -9.48 7.64
CA ARG A 165 -18.70 -10.39 6.54
C ARG A 165 -18.61 -9.73 5.17
N ASN A 166 -19.04 -8.48 5.05
CA ASN A 166 -18.95 -7.74 3.79
C ASN A 166 -17.48 -7.51 3.39
N LEU A 167 -16.64 -7.11 4.35
CA LEU A 167 -15.20 -6.93 4.13
C LEU A 167 -14.52 -8.26 3.78
N LEU A 168 -14.86 -9.35 4.46
CA LEU A 168 -14.36 -10.71 4.16
C LEU A 168 -14.68 -11.13 2.72
N ARG A 169 -15.88 -10.79 2.23
CA ARG A 169 -16.25 -11.03 0.83
C ARG A 169 -15.46 -10.14 -0.13
N GLN A 170 -15.32 -8.86 0.20
CA GLN A 170 -14.61 -7.89 -0.64
C GLN A 170 -13.10 -8.20 -0.77
N GLY A 171 -12.49 -8.80 0.24
CA GLY A 171 -11.07 -9.14 0.24
C GLY A 171 -10.72 -10.53 -0.28
N GLU A 172 -11.72 -11.34 -0.65
CA GLU A 172 -11.51 -12.65 -1.25
C GLU A 172 -10.68 -12.54 -2.54
N GLY A 173 -9.68 -13.41 -2.70
CA GLY A 173 -8.80 -13.42 -3.88
C GLY A 173 -7.71 -12.35 -3.87
N VAL A 174 -7.81 -11.32 -3.03
CA VAL A 174 -6.78 -10.28 -2.87
C VAL A 174 -6.00 -10.50 -1.59
N PHE A 175 -6.69 -10.50 -0.45
CA PHE A 175 -6.06 -10.53 0.88
C PHE A 175 -6.09 -11.92 1.51
N TRP A 176 -7.08 -12.73 1.15
CA TRP A 176 -7.23 -14.09 1.64
C TRP A 176 -8.04 -14.96 0.68
N HIS A 177 -8.00 -16.26 0.92
CA HIS A 177 -8.94 -17.22 0.38
C HIS A 177 -9.77 -17.85 1.49
N ARG A 178 -11.06 -18.09 1.25
CA ARG A 178 -11.96 -18.75 2.21
C ARG A 178 -12.19 -20.20 1.82
N GLY A 179 -12.05 -21.09 2.80
CA GLY A 179 -12.37 -22.52 2.63
C GLY A 179 -12.41 -23.24 3.97
N ASN A 180 -13.38 -24.17 4.14
CA ASN A 180 -13.51 -25.01 5.33
C ASN A 180 -13.54 -24.22 6.65
N GLY A 181 -14.25 -23.08 6.67
CA GLY A 181 -14.33 -22.19 7.85
C GLY A 181 -13.05 -21.42 8.18
N ARG A 182 -12.03 -21.48 7.32
CA ARG A 182 -10.73 -20.81 7.49
C ARG A 182 -10.53 -19.69 6.48
N LEU A 183 -9.80 -18.67 6.90
CA LEU A 183 -9.27 -17.57 6.10
C LEU A 183 -7.77 -17.83 5.87
N TRP A 184 -7.39 -18.21 4.66
CA TRP A 184 -6.00 -18.40 4.26
C TRP A 184 -5.42 -17.05 3.84
N LEU A 185 -4.52 -16.48 4.63
CA LEU A 185 -3.98 -15.14 4.43
C LEU A 185 -2.96 -15.12 3.29
N CYS A 186 -3.17 -14.22 2.33
CA CYS A 186 -2.24 -14.05 1.22
C CYS A 186 -0.90 -13.47 1.70
N ALA A 187 0.19 -14.00 1.15
CA ALA A 187 1.54 -13.47 1.37
C ALA A 187 1.68 -12.05 0.80
N ILE A 188 2.63 -11.26 1.34
CA ILE A 188 2.84 -9.85 0.91
C ILE A 188 3.02 -9.73 -0.62
N PRO A 189 3.85 -10.57 -1.28
CA PRO A 189 4.01 -10.50 -2.74
C PRO A 189 2.72 -10.74 -3.50
N LYS A 190 1.90 -11.71 -3.08
CA LYS A 190 0.60 -12.00 -3.72
C LYS A 190 -0.36 -10.83 -3.59
N VAL A 191 -0.47 -10.23 -2.40
CA VAL A 191 -1.30 -9.04 -2.19
C VAL A 191 -0.79 -7.85 -3.00
N ALA A 192 0.53 -7.64 -3.04
CA ALA A 192 1.13 -6.58 -3.83
C ALA A 192 0.84 -6.75 -5.33
N ALA A 193 1.00 -7.97 -5.87
CA ALA A 193 0.66 -8.29 -7.25
C ALA A 193 -0.84 -8.06 -7.54
N ALA A 194 -1.73 -8.55 -6.67
CA ALA A 194 -3.18 -8.36 -6.80
C ALA A 194 -3.61 -6.89 -6.76
N LEU A 195 -2.83 -6.01 -6.11
CA LEU A 195 -3.06 -4.56 -6.06
C LEU A 195 -2.33 -3.78 -7.17
N GLY A 196 -1.67 -4.47 -8.11
CA GLY A 196 -0.92 -3.86 -9.21
C GLY A 196 0.37 -3.17 -8.77
N VAL A 197 1.04 -3.70 -7.73
CA VAL A 197 2.34 -3.23 -7.27
C VAL A 197 3.44 -4.12 -7.84
N THR A 198 4.26 -3.55 -8.72
CA THR A 198 5.37 -4.25 -9.39
C THR A 198 6.58 -4.44 -8.47
N GLN A 199 6.82 -3.51 -7.54
CA GLN A 199 7.96 -3.57 -6.64
C GLN A 199 7.69 -2.90 -5.30
N LEU A 200 8.16 -3.52 -4.21
CA LEU A 200 8.24 -2.90 -2.90
C LEU A 200 9.50 -2.04 -2.82
N THR A 201 9.35 -0.74 -3.06
CA THR A 201 10.41 0.28 -2.93
C THR A 201 10.43 0.91 -1.53
N GLY A 202 11.51 1.63 -1.21
CA GLY A 202 11.68 2.31 0.08
C GLY A 202 12.00 1.38 1.25
N ARG A 203 12.05 1.93 2.47
CA ARG A 203 12.18 1.15 3.70
C ARG A 203 10.80 0.85 4.28
N PRO A 204 10.57 -0.38 4.76
CA PRO A 204 9.33 -0.70 5.46
C PRO A 204 9.23 0.10 6.75
N ILE A 205 8.02 0.34 7.21
CA ILE A 205 7.73 1.14 8.40
C ILE A 205 7.08 0.27 9.48
N ALA A 206 7.26 0.69 10.74
CA ALA A 206 6.55 0.15 11.89
C ALA A 206 5.27 0.99 12.11
N LEU A 207 4.12 0.45 11.69
CA LEU A 207 2.82 1.09 11.85
C LEU A 207 2.19 0.62 13.17
N PRO A 208 1.86 1.52 14.12
CA PRO A 208 1.25 1.11 15.39
C PRO A 208 -0.08 0.39 15.19
N VAL A 209 -0.33 -0.67 15.95
CA VAL A 209 -1.61 -1.41 15.85
C VAL A 209 -2.78 -0.52 16.31
N SER A 210 -2.54 0.39 17.27
CA SER A 210 -3.51 1.41 17.67
C SER A 210 -4.02 2.28 16.51
N VAL A 211 -3.22 2.49 15.47
CA VAL A 211 -3.67 3.20 14.25
C VAL A 211 -4.60 2.32 13.43
N LEU A 212 -4.37 1.02 13.37
CA LEU A 212 -5.20 0.06 12.64
C LEU A 212 -6.55 -0.20 13.34
N THR A 213 -6.64 0.00 14.65
CA THR A 213 -7.91 -0.08 15.38
C THR A 213 -8.68 1.24 15.41
N ALA A 214 -8.05 2.36 15.02
CA ALA A 214 -8.71 3.66 14.92
C ALA A 214 -9.72 3.76 13.76
N GLY A 215 -10.42 4.89 13.70
CA GLY A 215 -11.37 5.19 12.64
C GLY A 215 -10.74 5.15 11.24
N ILE A 216 -11.52 4.75 10.22
CA ILE A 216 -11.00 4.50 8.87
C ILE A 216 -10.30 5.72 8.24
N GLY A 217 -10.76 6.94 8.54
CA GLY A 217 -10.09 8.16 8.07
C GLY A 217 -8.68 8.32 8.63
N THR A 218 -8.43 7.87 9.87
CA THR A 218 -7.10 7.88 10.50
C THR A 218 -6.21 6.82 9.85
N VAL A 219 -6.74 5.62 9.64
CA VAL A 219 -6.04 4.54 8.93
C VAL A 219 -5.60 5.00 7.54
N ARG A 220 -6.50 5.62 6.76
CA ARG A 220 -6.18 6.14 5.43
C ARG A 220 -5.09 7.20 5.46
N ALA A 221 -5.16 8.13 6.41
CA ALA A 221 -4.13 9.15 6.59
C ALA A 221 -2.75 8.54 6.90
N HIS A 222 -2.71 7.53 7.76
CA HIS A 222 -1.46 6.83 8.08
C HIS A 222 -0.95 5.94 6.95
N PHE A 223 -1.84 5.33 6.16
CA PHE A 223 -1.45 4.62 4.93
C PHE A 223 -0.75 5.57 3.95
N TYR A 224 -1.25 6.80 3.81
CA TYR A 224 -0.58 7.84 3.04
C TYR A 224 0.76 8.24 3.68
N ALA A 225 0.78 8.45 5.01
CA ALA A 225 1.97 8.86 5.73
C ALA A 225 3.12 7.84 5.66
N THR A 226 2.83 6.56 5.35
CA THR A 226 3.87 5.55 5.09
C THR A 226 4.83 5.96 3.99
N PHE A 227 4.36 6.70 2.97
CA PHE A 227 5.20 7.23 1.89
C PHE A 227 6.30 8.13 2.46
N HIS A 228 5.91 9.13 3.25
CA HIS A 228 6.85 10.09 3.85
C HIS A 228 7.79 9.41 4.85
N SER A 229 7.28 8.49 5.67
CA SER A 229 8.10 7.72 6.61
C SER A 229 9.11 6.79 5.92
N SER A 230 8.75 6.20 4.77
CA SER A 230 9.63 5.29 4.03
C SER A 230 10.79 6.02 3.33
N ARG A 231 10.64 7.34 3.10
CA ARG A 231 11.61 8.21 2.43
C ARG A 231 12.63 8.85 3.36
N THR A 232 12.36 8.90 4.66
CA THR A 232 13.31 9.41 5.65
C THR A 232 14.59 8.60 5.59
N ALA A 233 15.69 9.15 5.12
CA ALA A 233 16.96 8.43 5.16
C ALA A 233 17.53 8.49 6.59
N SER A 234 18.64 7.78 6.87
CA SER A 234 19.24 7.78 8.22
C SER A 234 19.46 9.22 8.71
N GLN A 235 19.64 9.44 10.02
CA GLN A 235 19.85 10.79 10.61
C GLN A 235 20.86 11.68 9.83
N GLN A 236 21.80 11.07 9.10
CA GLN A 236 22.81 11.75 8.28
C GLN A 236 22.29 12.28 6.93
N THR A 237 21.27 11.66 6.33
CA THR A 237 20.73 12.06 5.02
C THR A 237 19.43 12.83 5.21
N ARG A 238 19.56 14.16 5.20
CA ARG A 238 18.47 15.12 5.37
C ARG A 238 17.34 14.87 4.36
N HIS A 239 16.10 15.11 4.79
CA HIS A 239 14.88 14.92 3.99
C HIS A 239 14.95 15.65 2.65
N LYS A 240 15.01 14.88 1.56
CA LYS A 240 15.04 15.41 0.20
C LYS A 240 13.72 16.12 -0.13
N PRO A 241 13.78 17.40 -0.57
CA PRO A 241 12.63 18.11 -1.09
C PRO A 241 11.85 17.30 -2.13
N ILE A 242 10.52 17.42 -2.16
CA ILE A 242 9.68 16.85 -3.22
C ILE A 242 8.52 17.81 -3.53
N ALA A 243 8.21 17.97 -4.81
CA ALA A 243 7.10 18.81 -5.21
C ALA A 243 5.78 18.11 -4.91
N ARG A 244 4.76 18.91 -4.59
CA ARG A 244 3.43 18.38 -4.27
C ARG A 244 2.79 17.69 -5.46
N GLU A 245 2.97 18.24 -6.64
CA GLU A 245 2.56 17.62 -7.90
C GLU A 245 3.23 16.25 -8.09
N THR A 246 4.53 16.12 -7.80
CA THR A 246 5.21 14.81 -7.83
C THR A 246 4.63 13.84 -6.79
N ILE A 247 4.27 14.31 -5.58
CA ILE A 247 3.57 13.47 -4.60
C ILE A 247 2.21 13.04 -5.16
N ALA A 248 1.47 13.94 -5.82
CA ALA A 248 0.17 13.65 -6.42
C ALA A 248 0.30 12.59 -7.52
N ALA A 249 1.28 12.72 -8.41
CA ALA A 249 1.57 11.75 -9.46
C ALA A 249 1.91 10.35 -8.89
N ILE A 250 2.67 10.29 -7.80
CA ILE A 250 3.07 9.01 -7.18
C ILE A 250 1.93 8.39 -6.36
N THR A 251 1.21 9.20 -5.57
CA THR A 251 0.21 8.71 -4.61
C THR A 251 -1.20 8.63 -5.20
N HIS A 252 -1.43 9.25 -6.36
CA HIS A 252 -2.73 9.45 -7.00
C HIS A 252 -3.76 10.14 -6.10
N LEU A 253 -3.31 10.98 -5.16
CA LEU A 253 -4.18 11.75 -4.28
C LEU A 253 -4.14 13.24 -4.65
N PRO A 254 -5.29 13.92 -4.69
CA PRO A 254 -5.33 15.36 -4.92
C PRO A 254 -4.73 16.10 -3.72
N GLU A 255 -4.18 17.29 -3.97
CA GLU A 255 -3.47 18.10 -2.97
C GLU A 255 -4.31 18.35 -1.71
N ARG A 256 -5.61 18.64 -1.84
CA ARG A 256 -6.50 18.84 -0.67
C ARG A 256 -6.51 17.62 0.24
N THR A 257 -6.62 16.43 -0.33
CA THR A 257 -6.60 15.16 0.42
C THR A 257 -5.23 14.89 1.04
N GLN A 258 -4.15 15.20 0.32
CA GLN A 258 -2.80 15.10 0.87
C GLN A 258 -2.66 15.96 2.12
N ARG A 259 -3.01 17.25 2.06
CA ARG A 259 -2.94 18.18 3.21
C ARG A 259 -3.78 17.68 4.39
N HIS A 260 -4.98 17.18 4.11
CA HIS A 260 -5.84 16.61 5.13
C HIS A 260 -5.21 15.38 5.81
N TYR A 261 -4.64 14.45 5.03
CA TYR A 261 -3.97 13.26 5.54
C TYR A 261 -2.68 13.58 6.27
N GLU A 262 -1.90 14.54 5.79
CA GLU A 262 -0.68 15.03 6.47
C GLU A 262 -0.99 15.56 7.85
N HIS A 263 -2.00 16.44 7.95
CA HIS A 263 -2.45 16.97 9.23
C HIS A 263 -2.94 15.85 10.15
N LYS A 264 -3.80 14.96 9.64
CA LYS A 264 -4.42 13.90 10.44
C LYS A 264 -3.42 12.84 10.93
N ALA A 265 -2.39 12.53 10.15
CA ALA A 265 -1.35 11.59 10.54
C ALA A 265 -0.17 12.24 11.29
N GLY A 266 -0.14 13.56 11.41
CA GLY A 266 0.98 14.29 12.04
C GLY A 266 2.26 14.29 11.19
N VAL A 267 2.13 14.31 9.86
CA VAL A 267 3.28 14.49 8.95
C VAL A 267 3.82 15.91 9.11
N ARG A 268 5.09 16.03 9.48
CA ARG A 268 5.74 17.35 9.61
C ARG A 268 6.20 17.82 8.24
N THR A 269 5.85 19.05 7.92
CA THR A 269 6.23 19.71 6.66
C THR A 269 7.21 20.84 6.98
N GLN A 270 8.32 20.89 6.25
CA GLN A 270 9.31 21.96 6.32
C GLN A 270 9.34 22.69 4.99
N ARG A 271 9.10 24.01 5.04
CA ARG A 271 9.18 24.88 3.86
C ARG A 271 10.64 25.14 3.53
N ASN A 272 10.96 25.05 2.25
CA ASN A 272 12.30 25.24 1.73
C ASN A 272 12.32 26.50 0.86
N PHE A 273 13.33 27.33 1.03
CA PHE A 273 13.56 28.52 0.21
C PHE A 273 14.98 28.51 -0.31
N ALA A 274 15.17 28.91 -1.57
CA ALA A 274 16.48 29.18 -2.14
C ALA A 274 16.75 30.68 -2.10
N ILE A 275 18.01 31.05 -1.89
CA ILE A 275 18.48 32.44 -1.97
C ILE A 275 19.42 32.54 -3.16
N GLY A 276 19.15 33.49 -4.05
CA GLY A 276 19.91 33.79 -5.24
C GLY A 276 20.72 35.08 -5.11
N LYS A 277 20.89 35.77 -6.25
CA LYS A 277 21.71 36.98 -6.37
C LYS A 277 21.13 38.14 -5.58
N LYS A 278 22.02 39.07 -5.19
CA LYS A 278 21.64 40.37 -4.64
C LYS A 278 20.77 41.12 -5.68
N VAL A 279 19.75 41.83 -5.21
CA VAL A 279 18.87 42.63 -6.07
C VAL A 279 19.67 43.83 -6.58
N ASN A 280 20.33 43.65 -7.72
CA ASN A 280 21.10 44.68 -8.43
C ASN A 280 20.64 44.66 -9.89
N SER A 281 19.71 45.55 -10.26
CA SER A 281 19.20 45.88 -11.62
C SER A 281 18.77 44.77 -12.60
N VAL A 282 19.05 43.48 -12.37
CA VAL A 282 18.50 42.37 -13.16
C VAL A 282 16.99 42.37 -13.01
N SER A 283 16.28 42.36 -14.14
CA SER A 283 14.83 42.48 -14.15
C SER A 283 14.23 41.31 -13.36
N ALA A 284 13.35 41.60 -12.39
CA ALA A 284 12.61 40.59 -11.63
C ALA A 284 11.91 39.58 -12.57
N HIS A 285 11.58 40.03 -13.78
CA HIS A 285 10.99 39.27 -14.87
C HIS A 285 11.88 38.13 -15.37
N GLU A 286 13.18 38.34 -15.55
CA GLU A 286 14.11 37.27 -15.98
C GLU A 286 14.18 36.13 -14.97
N ILE A 287 14.28 36.47 -13.68
CA ILE A 287 14.36 35.47 -12.60
C ILE A 287 13.02 34.75 -12.45
N ALA A 288 11.90 35.47 -12.55
CA ALA A 288 10.57 34.88 -12.55
C ALA A 288 10.34 33.96 -13.76
N TRP A 289 10.90 34.30 -14.93
CA TRP A 289 10.83 33.44 -16.12
C TRP A 289 11.65 32.16 -15.94
N GLU A 290 12.89 32.26 -15.46
CA GLU A 290 13.74 31.09 -15.23
C GLU A 290 13.25 30.18 -14.10
N ARG A 291 12.75 30.76 -13.01
CA ARG A 291 12.52 30.04 -11.74
C ARG A 291 11.04 29.85 -11.42
N GLY A 292 10.16 30.55 -12.12
CA GLY A 292 8.71 30.53 -11.94
C GLY A 292 8.18 31.65 -11.05
N THR A 293 6.87 31.65 -10.84
CA THR A 293 6.09 32.73 -10.19
C THR A 293 6.29 32.87 -8.68
N ALA A 294 7.11 32.03 -8.04
CA ALA A 294 7.29 32.01 -6.58
C ALA A 294 8.56 32.75 -6.11
N VAL A 295 9.01 33.75 -6.89
CA VAL A 295 10.17 34.60 -6.59
C VAL A 295 9.73 35.81 -5.76
N PHE A 296 10.50 36.18 -4.74
CA PHE A 296 10.24 37.32 -3.86
C PHE A 296 11.55 37.92 -3.34
N GLU A 297 11.48 39.14 -2.83
CA GLU A 297 12.60 39.84 -2.22
C GLU A 297 12.81 39.41 -0.76
N LEU A 298 14.04 39.05 -0.40
CA LEU A 298 14.45 38.70 0.95
C LEU A 298 15.49 39.71 1.45
N LYS A 299 15.12 40.50 2.45
CA LYS A 299 16.04 41.44 3.12
C LYS A 299 16.81 40.74 4.24
N ASP A 300 18.14 40.73 4.15
CA ASP A 300 19.02 40.13 5.15
C ASP A 300 19.39 41.15 6.24
N PHE A 301 18.51 41.31 7.22
CA PHE A 301 18.72 42.23 8.35
C PHE A 301 19.91 41.89 9.24
N LEU A 302 20.37 40.63 9.21
CA LEU A 302 21.42 40.12 10.11
C LEU A 302 22.78 39.93 9.42
N GLY A 303 22.87 40.18 8.11
CA GLY A 303 24.11 39.98 7.34
C GLY A 303 24.59 38.53 7.32
N LYS A 304 23.67 37.55 7.38
CA LYS A 304 24.03 36.11 7.39
C LYS A 304 24.38 35.57 6.01
N HIS A 305 23.94 36.23 4.96
CA HIS A 305 24.13 35.85 3.56
C HIS A 305 25.07 36.81 2.81
N GLY A 306 25.30 38.00 3.35
CA GLY A 306 26.28 38.96 2.87
C GLY A 306 26.22 40.25 3.67
N GLN A 307 26.28 41.40 3.01
CA GLN A 307 26.24 42.70 3.70
C GLN A 307 24.90 42.90 4.41
N GLN A 308 24.96 43.29 5.68
CA GLN A 308 23.79 43.59 6.49
C GLN A 308 22.88 44.62 5.79
N GLY A 309 21.59 44.32 5.75
CA GLY A 309 20.58 45.17 5.10
C GLY A 309 20.43 44.96 3.59
N SER A 310 21.25 44.11 2.96
CA SER A 310 21.13 43.79 1.54
C SER A 310 19.86 42.99 1.24
N THR A 311 19.28 43.23 0.06
CA THR A 311 18.13 42.48 -0.47
C THR A 311 18.60 41.46 -1.50
N TYR A 312 18.06 40.25 -1.44
CA TYR A 312 18.35 39.14 -2.34
C TYR A 312 17.07 38.64 -2.99
N TRP A 313 17.18 38.12 -4.21
CA TRP A 313 16.12 37.32 -4.81
C TRP A 313 16.04 35.97 -4.12
N ALA A 314 14.84 35.58 -3.68
CA ALA A 314 14.59 34.28 -3.08
C ALA A 314 13.38 33.62 -3.76
N TRP A 315 13.33 32.29 -3.74
CA TRP A 315 12.18 31.56 -4.27
C TRP A 315 11.84 30.33 -3.45
N GLN A 316 10.58 29.92 -3.50
CA GLN A 316 10.13 28.72 -2.83
C GLN A 316 10.62 27.46 -3.56
N LEU A 317 11.31 26.59 -2.83
CA LEU A 317 11.64 25.24 -3.25
C LEU A 317 10.54 24.26 -2.81
N PRO A 318 10.47 23.07 -3.43
CA PRO A 318 9.61 22.01 -2.95
C PRO A 318 9.81 21.72 -1.46
N ASN A 319 8.75 21.37 -0.73
CA ASN A 319 8.85 21.16 0.71
C ASN A 319 9.55 19.83 1.05
N SER A 320 10.09 19.76 2.26
CA SER A 320 10.57 18.52 2.86
C SER A 320 9.50 17.97 3.80
N TYR A 321 9.31 16.66 3.78
CA TYR A 321 8.29 15.97 4.57
C TYR A 321 8.93 14.92 5.48
N VAL A 322 8.42 14.83 6.71
CA VAL A 322 8.84 13.86 7.72
C VAL A 322 7.60 13.12 8.20
N GLY A 323 7.53 11.83 7.85
CA GLY A 323 6.44 10.98 8.31
C GLY A 323 6.58 10.58 9.79
N PRO A 324 5.46 10.24 10.46
CA PRO A 324 5.43 9.97 11.90
C PRO A 324 5.98 8.58 12.28
N HIS A 325 6.09 7.65 11.32
CA HIS A 325 6.44 6.26 11.59
C HIS A 325 7.95 6.00 11.56
N LYS A 326 8.40 5.13 12.47
CA LYS A 326 9.76 4.59 12.50
C LYS A 326 9.98 3.62 11.35
N GLN A 327 11.17 3.67 10.74
CA GLN A 327 11.56 2.70 9.72
C GLN A 327 12.02 1.38 10.36
N THR A 328 11.79 0.29 9.65
CA THR A 328 12.28 -1.04 10.00
C THR A 328 13.31 -1.52 8.99
N GLY A 329 14.11 -2.52 9.36
CA GLY A 329 15.12 -3.10 8.47
C GLY A 329 14.50 -3.75 7.23
N ARG A 330 15.18 -3.71 6.09
CA ARG A 330 14.66 -4.21 4.80
C ARG A 330 14.31 -5.71 4.80
N GLY A 331 14.96 -6.52 5.65
CA GLY A 331 14.62 -7.93 5.85
C GLY A 331 14.50 -8.70 4.52
N ARG A 332 13.42 -9.47 4.36
CA ARG A 332 13.14 -10.30 3.18
C ARG A 332 12.64 -9.52 1.94
N GLN A 333 12.73 -8.19 1.92
CA GLN A 333 12.22 -7.35 0.81
C GLN A 333 12.86 -7.70 -0.55
N LYS A 334 14.17 -8.03 -0.58
CA LYS A 334 14.83 -8.45 -1.83
C LYS A 334 14.23 -9.74 -2.38
N ARG A 335 13.96 -10.73 -1.52
CA ARG A 335 13.31 -12.00 -1.89
C ARG A 335 11.87 -11.75 -2.37
N MET A 336 11.10 -10.94 -1.64
CA MET A 336 9.73 -10.61 -2.04
C MET A 336 9.66 -9.87 -3.38
N ASN A 337 10.62 -9.00 -3.68
CA ASN A 337 10.70 -8.34 -4.99
C ASN A 337 11.10 -9.31 -6.12
N ARG A 338 11.85 -10.38 -5.83
CA ARG A 338 12.09 -11.46 -6.81
C ARG A 338 10.81 -12.24 -7.06
N GLU A 339 10.12 -12.66 -6.00
CA GLU A 339 8.83 -13.35 -6.11
C GLU A 339 7.79 -12.49 -6.86
N LEU A 340 7.77 -11.17 -6.66
CA LEU A 340 6.93 -10.25 -7.43
C LEU A 340 7.29 -10.19 -8.91
N ALA A 341 8.59 -10.16 -9.23
CA ALA A 341 9.04 -10.20 -10.62
C ALA A 341 8.65 -11.54 -11.27
N ASP A 342 8.83 -12.66 -10.56
CA ASP A 342 8.48 -13.99 -11.07
C ASP A 342 6.98 -14.12 -11.30
N LEU A 343 6.14 -13.64 -10.37
CA LEU A 343 4.68 -13.62 -10.52
C LEU A 343 4.23 -12.77 -11.71
N PHE A 344 4.94 -11.68 -11.99
CA PHE A 344 4.68 -10.85 -13.17
C PHE A 344 5.08 -11.58 -14.46
N MET A 345 6.23 -12.26 -14.47
CA MET A 345 6.75 -12.98 -15.63
C MET A 345 5.96 -14.27 -15.95
N GLN A 346 5.38 -14.94 -14.95
CA GLN A 346 4.55 -16.14 -15.14
C GLN A 346 3.25 -15.87 -15.93
N GLY A 347 2.85 -14.60 -16.08
CA GLY A 347 1.75 -14.18 -16.96
C GLY A 347 2.18 -13.55 -18.30
N MET A 348 3.48 -13.39 -18.54
CA MET A 348 4.03 -12.70 -19.73
C MET A 348 5.12 -13.55 -20.41
N THR A 349 4.74 -14.66 -21.03
CA THR A 349 5.52 -15.25 -22.14
C THR A 349 5.29 -14.41 -23.40
N GLY A 350 5.88 -13.21 -23.44
CA GLY A 350 5.82 -12.32 -24.60
C GLY A 350 6.99 -11.35 -24.59
N ASN A 351 7.87 -11.47 -25.59
CA ASN A 351 9.06 -10.65 -25.79
C ASN A 351 8.69 -9.17 -25.98
N GLY A 352 8.62 -8.40 -24.89
CA GLY A 352 8.33 -6.97 -24.92
C GLY A 352 9.33 -6.18 -24.08
N ARG A 353 10.58 -6.07 -24.54
CA ARG A 353 11.51 -5.07 -24.01
C ARG A 353 10.97 -3.68 -24.37
N SER A 354 10.27 -3.02 -23.44
CA SER A 354 9.95 -1.61 -23.60
C SER A 354 11.23 -0.79 -23.52
N ALA A 355 11.65 -0.28 -24.67
CA ALA A 355 12.69 0.73 -24.79
C ALA A 355 12.26 1.95 -23.97
N HIS A 356 13.04 2.26 -22.94
CA HIS A 356 12.81 3.43 -22.10
C HIS A 356 13.13 4.67 -22.94
N THR A 357 12.11 5.40 -23.39
CA THR A 357 12.29 6.72 -24.01
C THR A 357 13.06 7.61 -23.03
N PRO A 358 14.24 8.14 -23.39
CA PRO A 358 14.94 9.06 -22.52
C PRO A 358 14.06 10.30 -22.32
N PRO A 359 13.88 10.77 -21.08
CA PRO A 359 13.08 11.95 -20.85
C PRO A 359 13.72 13.18 -21.53
N PRO A 360 12.92 14.20 -21.88
CA PRO A 360 13.41 15.43 -22.49
C PRO A 360 14.50 16.09 -21.62
N PRO A 361 15.37 16.94 -22.19
CA PRO A 361 16.45 17.61 -21.47
C PRO A 361 15.90 18.69 -20.52
N TYR A 362 15.26 18.29 -19.43
CA TYR A 362 14.87 19.19 -18.36
C TYR A 362 16.05 19.39 -17.40
N THR A 363 16.26 20.65 -17.00
CA THR A 363 17.22 21.01 -15.95
C THR A 363 16.89 20.25 -14.68
N THR A 364 17.70 19.24 -14.34
CA THR A 364 17.40 18.36 -13.20
C THR A 364 17.89 19.03 -11.92
N ARG A 365 16.95 19.42 -11.05
CA ARG A 365 17.27 19.96 -9.72
C ARG A 365 17.79 18.86 -8.79
N ARG A 366 18.95 19.07 -8.18
CA ARG A 366 19.56 18.12 -7.24
C ARG A 366 19.81 18.77 -5.89
N TYR A 367 19.41 18.07 -4.83
CA TYR A 367 19.49 18.54 -3.45
C TYR A 367 20.54 17.76 -2.65
N TYR A 368 21.48 18.47 -2.04
CA TYR A 368 22.59 17.92 -1.26
C TYR A 368 22.52 18.33 0.20
N ALA A 369 23.07 17.49 1.08
CA ALA A 369 23.04 17.73 2.52
C ALA A 369 23.99 18.86 2.97
N ASN A 370 25.04 19.15 2.18
CA ASN A 370 26.04 20.19 2.45
C ASN A 370 26.71 20.65 1.13
N GLY A 371 27.42 21.78 1.19
CA GLY A 371 28.08 22.39 0.03
C GLY A 371 29.20 21.55 -0.57
N ARG A 372 29.96 20.82 0.26
CA ARG A 372 31.05 19.93 -0.21
C ARG A 372 30.54 18.85 -1.16
N LEU A 373 29.40 18.24 -0.84
CA LEU A 373 28.76 17.24 -1.71
C LEU A 373 28.22 17.86 -2.99
N ALA A 374 27.66 19.08 -2.93
CA ALA A 374 27.20 19.79 -4.11
C ALA A 374 28.37 20.15 -5.05
N ALA A 375 29.47 20.70 -4.51
CA ALA A 375 30.68 21.03 -5.27
C ALA A 375 31.30 19.80 -5.94
N LYS A 376 31.38 18.66 -5.22
CA LYS A 376 31.86 17.39 -5.79
C LYS A 376 30.98 16.88 -6.94
N ALA A 377 29.69 17.19 -6.92
CA ALA A 377 28.77 16.82 -8.00
C ALA A 377 28.84 17.77 -9.20
N CYS A 378 29.21 19.03 -8.97
CA CYS A 378 29.36 20.06 -10.00
C CYS A 378 30.38 19.67 -11.08
N THR A 379 31.50 19.05 -10.70
CA THR A 379 32.56 18.65 -11.62
C THR A 379 32.15 17.55 -12.62
N ARG A 380 31.00 16.91 -12.42
CA ARG A 380 30.61 15.72 -13.20
C ARG A 380 29.54 15.95 -14.26
N ARG A 381 28.81 17.08 -14.26
CA ARG A 381 27.73 17.39 -15.22
C ARG A 381 27.30 18.85 -15.14
N ALA A 382 27.45 19.60 -16.24
CA ALA A 382 27.12 21.03 -16.32
C ALA A 382 25.61 21.37 -16.26
N ALA A 383 24.71 20.44 -16.60
CA ALA A 383 23.29 20.75 -16.82
C ALA A 383 22.36 20.59 -15.58
N ASN A 384 22.85 20.65 -14.34
CA ASN A 384 22.00 20.47 -13.15
C ASN A 384 22.02 21.70 -12.25
N GLU A 385 20.85 22.14 -11.80
CA GLU A 385 20.75 23.07 -10.67
C GLU A 385 21.11 22.32 -9.38
N LEU A 386 22.18 22.76 -8.70
CA LEU A 386 22.66 22.15 -7.47
C LEU A 386 22.28 23.01 -6.27
N TYR A 387 21.51 22.44 -5.36
CA TYR A 387 21.11 23.09 -4.11
C TYR A 387 21.73 22.36 -2.92
N TRP A 388 22.23 23.09 -1.94
CA TRP A 388 22.63 22.52 -0.65
C TRP A 388 22.11 23.36 0.51
N THR A 389 22.05 22.75 1.67
CA THR A 389 21.56 23.40 2.89
C THR A 389 22.65 23.44 3.95
N VAL A 390 22.63 24.46 4.78
CA VAL A 390 23.44 24.58 5.99
C VAL A 390 22.52 24.24 7.18
N PRO A 391 22.99 23.48 8.19
CA PRO A 391 22.19 23.24 9.39
C PRO A 391 21.73 24.57 9.99
N TYR A 392 20.42 24.78 10.02
CA TYR A 392 19.83 25.98 10.59
C TYR A 392 19.11 25.62 11.90
N LYS A 393 19.29 26.44 12.94
CA LYS A 393 18.74 26.17 14.28
C LYS A 393 17.20 26.29 14.33
N ASN A 394 16.59 27.04 13.41
CA ASN A 394 15.14 27.21 13.37
C ASN A 394 14.47 26.10 12.54
N GLY A 395 13.74 25.20 13.19
CA GLY A 395 13.21 23.97 12.58
C GLY A 395 12.06 24.13 11.58
N ARG A 396 11.41 25.29 11.48
CA ARG A 396 10.21 25.48 10.62
C ARG A 396 10.54 25.78 9.17
N LEU A 397 11.64 26.49 8.92
CA LEU A 397 12.07 26.91 7.59
C LEU A 397 13.44 26.33 7.29
N ARG A 398 13.76 26.16 6.00
CA ARG A 398 15.09 25.78 5.57
C ARG A 398 15.54 26.64 4.42
N LEU A 399 16.74 27.20 4.57
CA LEU A 399 17.41 27.92 3.52
C LEU A 399 18.33 26.96 2.75
N TRP A 400 18.29 27.13 1.44
CA TRP A 400 19.10 26.43 0.47
C TRP A 400 19.90 27.45 -0.32
N TYR A 401 21.16 27.11 -0.53
CA TYR A 401 22.09 27.86 -1.37
C TYR A 401 22.13 27.19 -2.73
N PHE A 402 22.30 28.01 -3.76
CA PHE A 402 22.32 27.60 -5.15
C PHE A 402 23.72 27.80 -5.73
N LEU A 403 24.22 26.83 -6.49
CA LEU A 403 25.51 26.89 -7.17
C LEU A 403 25.19 27.08 -8.64
N GLU A 404 25.57 28.24 -9.14
CA GLU A 404 25.46 28.56 -10.55
C GLU A 404 26.60 27.84 -11.28
N THR A 405 26.24 26.85 -12.09
CA THR A 405 27.17 26.22 -13.03
C THR A 405 27.34 27.21 -14.19
N LYS A 406 28.54 27.78 -14.32
CA LYS A 406 28.92 28.60 -15.47
C LYS A 406 28.99 27.76 -16.74
#